data_AF-A0A1X9YIC0-F1
#
_entry.id   AF-A0A1X9YIC0-F1
#
_cell.length_a   1.000
_cell.length_b   1.000
_cell.length_c   1.000
_cell.angle_alpha   90.00
_cell.angle_beta   90.00
_cell.angle_gamma   90.00
#
_symmetry.space_group_name_H-M   'P 1'
#
loop_
_entity.id
_entity.type
_entity.pdbx_description
1 polymer ?
#
loop_
_entity_poly.entity_id
_entity_poly.type
_entity_poly.pdbx_seq_one_letter_code
_entity_poly.pdbx_strand_id
1 'polypeptide(L)'
;MMPIDGWAFAALLALMALLATVRLAIPVGGTMGPLRWITHPTWLLPMVLAIPMTVGLMLRGLVPLWPPQARAMVAADYGYWAGIAALIVVLIAELWLLWVPSMVAQRFAKPESRSAFRTLPLLNLAFGGGLLLLLWKLTAG
;
A
#
# COMPACT_ATOMS: atom_id res chain seq x y z
N MET A 1 -15.83 30.62 -4.04
CA MET A 1 -14.86 29.67 -3.46
C MET A 1 -15.13 28.32 -4.08
N MET A 2 -14.18 27.71 -4.79
CA MET A 2 -14.35 26.33 -5.25
C MET A 2 -14.41 25.42 -4.01
N PRO A 3 -15.36 24.48 -3.93
CA PRO A 3 -15.37 23.50 -2.85
C PRO A 3 -14.03 22.75 -2.87
N ILE A 4 -13.40 22.62 -1.69
CA ILE A 4 -12.21 21.79 -1.55
C ILE A 4 -12.60 20.37 -1.96
N ASP A 5 -12.00 19.87 -3.04
CA ASP A 5 -12.22 18.50 -3.48
C ASP A 5 -11.65 17.56 -2.43
N GLY A 6 -12.53 16.93 -1.65
CA GLY A 6 -12.16 16.00 -0.58
C GLY A 6 -11.29 14.84 -1.10
N TRP A 7 -11.42 14.48 -2.38
CA TRP A 7 -10.59 13.46 -3.00
C TRP A 7 -9.16 13.91 -3.25
N ALA A 8 -8.93 15.20 -3.53
CA ALA A 8 -7.58 15.73 -3.64
C ALA A 8 -6.83 15.62 -2.30
N PHE A 9 -7.53 15.88 -1.19
CA PHE A 9 -6.99 15.70 0.15
C PHE A 9 -6.75 14.20 0.47
N ALA A 10 -7.69 13.32 0.13
CA ALA A 10 -7.52 11.88 0.28
C ALA A 10 -6.32 11.34 -0.52
N ALA A 11 -6.14 11.80 -1.76
CA ALA A 11 -5.01 11.45 -2.61
C ALA A 11 -3.68 11.92 -2.02
N LEU A 12 -3.64 13.14 -1.44
CA LEU A 12 -2.46 13.64 -0.74
C LEU A 12 -2.12 12.78 0.49
N LEU A 13 -3.10 12.43 1.31
CA LEU A 13 -2.89 11.56 2.46
C LEU A 13 -2.40 10.16 2.03
N ALA A 14 -3.00 9.59 0.98
CA ALA A 14 -2.57 8.32 0.41
C ALA A 14 -1.12 8.40 -0.08
N LEU A 15 -0.73 9.50 -0.74
CA LEU A 15 0.65 9.72 -1.17
C LEU A 15 1.63 9.78 0.01
N MET A 16 1.30 10.53 1.07
CA MET A 16 2.13 10.57 2.28
C MET A 16 2.25 9.18 2.92
N ALA A 17 1.18 8.41 2.93
CA ALA A 17 1.18 7.03 3.43
C ALA A 17 2.02 6.09 2.56
N LEU A 18 2.00 6.25 1.23
CA LEU A 18 2.87 5.49 0.32
C LEU A 18 4.34 5.83 0.60
N LEU A 19 4.68 7.11 0.73
CA LEU A 19 6.05 7.53 1.04
C LEU A 19 6.52 6.99 2.40
N ALA A 20 5.65 7.01 3.42
CA ALA A 20 5.92 6.39 4.71
C ALA A 20 6.10 4.86 4.61
N THR A 21 5.28 4.19 3.80
CA THR A 21 5.36 2.74 3.54
C THR A 21 6.68 2.37 2.86
N VAL A 22 7.07 3.10 1.82
CA VAL A 22 8.34 2.91 1.10
C VAL A 22 9.51 3.14 2.05
N ARG A 23 9.51 4.22 2.83
CA ARG A 23 10.58 4.47 3.82
C ARG A 23 10.68 3.39 4.89
N LEU A 24 9.55 2.80 5.27
CA LEU A 24 9.52 1.72 6.24
C LEU A 24 10.17 0.46 5.66
N ALA A 25 9.89 0.16 4.38
CA ALA A 25 10.36 -1.02 3.67
C ALA A 25 11.78 -0.94 3.11
N ILE A 26 12.31 0.25 2.81
CA ILE A 26 13.69 0.40 2.34
C ILE A 26 14.63 0.55 3.55
N PRO A 27 15.68 -0.29 3.68
CA PRO A 27 16.63 -0.24 4.77
C PRO A 27 17.67 0.89 4.56
N VAL A 28 17.22 2.15 4.46
CA VAL A 28 18.14 3.30 4.38
C VAL A 28 18.40 3.87 5.77
N GLY A 29 19.68 4.16 6.06
CA GLY A 29 20.10 4.91 7.24
C GLY A 29 19.35 6.24 7.36
N GLY A 30 19.13 6.70 8.60
CA GLY A 30 18.15 7.73 8.95
C GLY A 30 18.12 8.96 8.03
N THR A 31 16.93 9.31 7.55
CA THR A 31 16.67 10.58 6.87
C THR A 31 16.76 11.74 7.86
N MET A 32 17.72 12.64 7.68
CA MET A 32 17.77 13.94 8.36
C MET A 32 16.89 14.96 7.61
N GLY A 33 16.25 15.89 8.33
CA GLY A 33 15.56 17.04 7.73
C GLY A 33 14.06 16.86 7.37
N PRO A 34 13.50 17.72 6.49
CA PRO A 34 12.06 17.82 6.17
C PRO A 34 11.43 16.52 5.65
N LEU A 35 12.24 15.67 5.01
CA LEU A 35 11.85 14.34 4.55
C LEU A 35 11.28 13.46 5.69
N ARG A 36 11.73 13.67 6.94
CA ARG A 36 11.23 12.93 8.11
C ARG A 36 9.76 13.21 8.41
N TRP A 37 9.27 14.42 8.12
CA TRP A 37 7.87 14.81 8.33
C TRP A 37 6.95 14.23 7.27
N ILE A 38 7.35 14.33 6.00
CA ILE A 38 6.58 13.83 4.85
C ILE A 38 6.45 12.29 4.89
N THR A 39 7.44 11.62 5.49
CA THR A 39 7.46 10.16 5.63
C THR A 39 7.24 9.70 7.08
N HIS A 40 6.54 10.51 7.88
CA HIS A 40 6.26 10.17 9.28
C HIS A 40 5.33 8.93 9.38
N PRO A 41 5.59 7.98 10.30
CA PRO A 41 4.75 6.79 10.44
C PRO A 41 3.27 7.07 10.73
N THR A 42 2.94 8.23 11.29
CA THR A 42 1.54 8.66 11.53
C THR A 42 0.70 8.66 10.25
N TRP A 43 1.31 8.88 9.08
CA TRP A 43 0.60 8.83 7.79
C TRP A 43 0.07 7.43 7.45
N LEU A 44 0.55 6.38 8.11
CA LEU A 44 0.04 5.02 7.96
C LEU A 44 -1.27 4.79 8.73
N LEU A 45 -1.62 5.66 9.69
CA LEU A 45 -2.78 5.46 10.55
C LEU A 45 -4.10 5.36 9.76
N PRO A 46 -4.40 6.25 8.79
CA PRO A 46 -5.60 6.11 7.97
C PRO A 46 -5.61 4.81 7.13
N MET A 47 -4.44 4.30 6.77
CA MET A 47 -4.30 3.10 5.95
C MET A 47 -4.65 1.81 6.70
N VAL A 48 -4.63 1.82 8.04
CA VAL A 48 -5.08 0.69 8.88
C VAL A 48 -6.53 0.32 8.58
N LEU A 49 -7.35 1.31 8.20
CA LEU A 49 -8.75 1.09 7.81
C LEU A 49 -8.90 0.93 6.30
N ALA A 50 -8.21 1.77 5.52
CA ALA A 50 -8.36 1.77 4.06
C ALA A 50 -7.88 0.47 3.42
N ILE A 51 -6.72 -0.07 3.82
CA ILE A 51 -6.15 -1.26 3.19
C ILE A 51 -7.03 -2.50 3.39
N PRO A 52 -7.45 -2.89 4.62
CA PRO A 52 -8.30 -4.07 4.79
C PRO A 52 -9.64 -3.94 4.07
N MET A 53 -10.22 -2.72 4.03
CA MET A 53 -11.44 -2.46 3.26
C MET A 53 -11.20 -2.67 1.77
N THR A 54 -10.15 -2.08 1.19
CA THR A 54 -9.79 -2.25 -0.23
C THR A 54 -9.54 -3.72 -0.57
N VAL A 55 -8.79 -4.44 0.25
CA VAL A 55 -8.57 -5.88 0.08
C VAL A 55 -9.91 -6.63 0.13
N GLY A 56 -10.78 -6.33 1.10
CA GLY A 56 -12.11 -6.93 1.19
C GLY A 56 -12.99 -6.68 -0.05
N LEU A 57 -12.89 -5.50 -0.66
CA LEU A 57 -13.59 -5.18 -1.91
C LEU A 57 -12.99 -5.94 -3.11
N MET A 58 -11.66 -6.09 -3.16
CA MET A 58 -10.99 -6.92 -4.17
C MET A 58 -11.39 -8.39 -4.06
N LEU A 59 -11.47 -8.93 -2.84
CA LEU A 59 -11.93 -10.31 -2.59
C LEU A 59 -13.34 -10.56 -3.13
N ARG A 60 -14.18 -9.52 -3.17
CA ARG A 60 -15.55 -9.57 -3.69
C ARG A 60 -15.65 -9.23 -5.19
N GLY A 61 -14.53 -8.96 -5.85
CA GLY A 61 -14.49 -8.52 -7.25
C GLY A 61 -15.08 -7.12 -7.49
N LEU A 62 -15.29 -6.32 -6.43
CA LEU A 62 -15.86 -4.98 -6.53
C LEU A 62 -14.81 -3.91 -6.87
N VAL A 63 -13.52 -4.22 -6.66
CA VAL A 63 -12.40 -3.36 -7.01
C VAL A 63 -11.35 -4.21 -7.74
N PRO A 64 -10.87 -3.79 -8.92
CA PRO A 64 -9.79 -4.47 -9.62
C PRO A 64 -8.51 -4.54 -8.78
N LEU A 65 -7.79 -5.65 -8.90
CA LEU A 65 -6.49 -5.81 -8.25
C LEU A 65 -5.43 -4.92 -8.91
N TRP A 66 -5.53 -4.71 -10.22
CA TRP A 66 -4.54 -3.92 -10.97
C TRP A 66 -4.71 -2.41 -10.69
N PRO A 67 -3.70 -1.70 -10.14
CA PRO A 67 -3.84 -0.30 -9.75
C PRO A 67 -4.31 0.64 -10.87
N PRO A 68 -3.82 0.54 -12.13
CA PRO A 68 -4.33 1.34 -13.24
C PRO A 68 -5.81 1.08 -13.57
N GLN A 69 -6.29 -0.16 -13.44
CA GLN A 69 -7.71 -0.48 -13.66
C GLN A 69 -8.58 0.05 -12.50
N ALA A 70 -8.14 -0.13 -11.26
CA ALA A 70 -8.81 0.42 -10.09
C ALA A 70 -8.93 1.95 -10.19
N ARG A 71 -7.87 2.63 -10.65
CA ARG A 71 -7.91 4.06 -10.96
C ARG A 71 -8.98 4.40 -11.98
N ALA A 72 -8.98 3.71 -13.12
CA ALA A 72 -9.90 4.02 -14.21
C ALA A 72 -11.36 3.82 -13.78
N MET A 73 -11.64 2.73 -13.06
CA MET A 73 -12.96 2.44 -12.49
C MET A 73 -13.41 3.54 -11.53
N VAL A 74 -12.62 3.85 -10.50
CA VAL A 74 -13.00 4.87 -9.50
C VAL A 74 -13.06 6.27 -10.08
N ALA A 75 -12.19 6.59 -11.05
CA ALA A 75 -12.21 7.88 -11.72
C ALA A 75 -13.48 8.12 -12.55
N ALA A 76 -14.06 7.05 -13.12
CA ALA A 76 -15.29 7.13 -13.90
C ALA A 76 -16.49 7.55 -13.02
N ASP A 77 -16.54 7.07 -11.78
CA ASP A 77 -17.67 7.30 -10.88
C ASP A 77 -17.49 8.52 -9.95
N TYR A 78 -16.25 8.78 -9.51
CA TYR A 78 -15.96 9.75 -8.44
C TYR A 78 -14.96 10.84 -8.84
N GLY A 79 -14.48 10.84 -10.09
CA GLY A 79 -13.60 11.87 -10.64
C GLY A 79 -12.11 11.59 -10.49
N TYR A 80 -11.29 12.44 -11.12
CA TYR A 80 -9.86 12.22 -11.31
C TYR A 80 -9.10 11.95 -10.00
N TRP A 81 -9.28 12.80 -8.99
CA TRP A 81 -8.55 12.68 -7.73
C TRP A 81 -8.96 11.45 -6.92
N ALA A 82 -10.22 11.01 -7.02
CA ALA A 82 -10.67 9.75 -6.43
C ALA A 82 -9.94 8.56 -7.05
N GLY A 83 -9.80 8.56 -8.38
CA GLY A 83 -9.01 7.57 -9.09
C GLY A 83 -7.53 7.56 -8.68
N ILE A 84 -6.92 8.73 -8.45
CA ILE A 84 -5.53 8.82 -7.95
C ILE A 84 -5.42 8.24 -6.53
N ALA A 85 -6.36 8.57 -5.64
CA ALA A 85 -6.39 7.99 -4.30
C ALA A 85 -6.52 6.47 -4.35
N ALA A 86 -7.42 5.94 -5.18
CA ALA A 86 -7.60 4.51 -5.39
C ALA A 86 -6.32 3.84 -5.90
N LEU A 87 -5.68 4.41 -6.94
CA LEU A 87 -4.40 3.92 -7.46
C LEU A 87 -3.36 3.73 -6.35
N ILE A 88 -3.20 4.76 -5.52
CA ILE A 88 -2.18 4.76 -4.47
C ILE A 88 -2.53 3.75 -3.38
N VAL A 89 -3.80 3.67 -2.95
CA VAL A 89 -4.22 2.71 -1.93
C VAL A 89 -4.04 1.26 -2.41
N VAL A 90 -4.36 0.96 -3.67
CA VAL A 90 -4.12 -0.36 -4.26
C VAL A 90 -2.61 -0.68 -4.29
N LEU A 91 -1.77 0.26 -4.73
CA LEU A 91 -0.31 0.07 -4.68
C LEU A 91 0.21 -0.18 -3.27
N ILE A 92 -0.30 0.54 -2.27
CA ILE A 92 0.05 0.31 -0.87
C ILE A 92 -0.39 -1.11 -0.47
N ALA A 93 -1.61 -1.54 -0.79
CA ALA A 93 -2.08 -2.88 -0.46
C ALA A 93 -1.19 -3.97 -1.08
N GLU A 94 -0.81 -3.83 -2.35
CA GLU A 94 0.13 -4.73 -3.03
C GLU A 94 1.49 -4.76 -2.34
N LEU A 95 2.07 -3.60 -2.01
CA LEU A 95 3.34 -3.52 -1.28
C LEU A 95 3.26 -4.22 0.08
N TRP A 96 2.16 -4.05 0.80
CA TRP A 96 1.94 -4.71 2.09
C TRP A 96 1.69 -6.21 1.97
N LEU A 97 1.14 -6.70 0.85
CA LEU A 97 1.02 -8.14 0.62
C LEU A 97 2.37 -8.75 0.19
N LEU A 98 3.13 -8.06 -0.66
CA LEU A 98 4.29 -8.64 -1.33
C LEU A 98 5.62 -8.42 -0.61
N TRP A 99 5.82 -7.27 0.03
CA TRP A 99 7.17 -6.83 0.41
C TRP A 99 7.28 -6.28 1.84
N VAL A 100 6.43 -5.30 2.20
CA VAL A 100 6.60 -4.47 3.41
C VAL A 100 6.71 -5.28 4.70
N PRO A 101 5.85 -6.28 5.00
CA PRO A 101 5.92 -7.02 6.25
C PRO A 101 7.25 -7.71 6.46
N SER A 102 7.81 -8.32 5.41
CA SER A 102 9.09 -9.02 5.48
C SER A 102 10.25 -8.07 5.80
N MET A 103 10.25 -6.88 5.17
CA MET A 103 11.27 -5.86 5.42
C MET A 103 11.13 -5.22 6.80
N VAL A 104 9.91 -4.97 7.25
CA VAL A 104 9.63 -4.51 8.61
C VAL A 104 10.14 -5.53 9.62
N ALA A 105 9.81 -6.81 9.43
CA ALA A 105 10.25 -7.88 10.32
C ALA A 105 11.78 -7.95 10.39
N GLN A 106 12.48 -7.87 9.25
CA GLN A 106 13.95 -7.83 9.22
C GLN A 106 14.53 -6.60 9.93
N ARG A 107 13.92 -5.43 9.73
CA ARG A 107 14.39 -4.16 10.30
C ARG A 107 14.33 -4.15 11.83
N PHE A 108 13.26 -4.70 12.39
CA PHE A 108 13.02 -4.72 13.84
C PHE A 108 13.45 -6.03 14.51
N ALA A 109 13.94 -7.02 13.75
CA ALA A 109 14.50 -8.24 14.32
C ALA A 109 15.75 -7.96 15.17
N LYS A 110 15.85 -8.66 16.31
CA LYS A 110 17.06 -8.68 17.14
C LYS A 110 18.26 -9.16 16.30
N PRO A 111 19.49 -8.64 16.52
CA PRO A 111 20.67 -8.99 15.72
C PRO A 111 20.89 -10.50 15.59
N GLU A 112 20.71 -11.23 16.69
CA GLU A 112 20.87 -12.70 16.78
C GLU A 112 19.90 -13.47 15.87
N SER A 113 18.70 -12.92 15.63
CA SER A 113 17.66 -13.59 14.87
C SER A 113 17.67 -13.22 13.38
N ARG A 114 18.41 -12.19 12.96
CA ARG A 114 18.36 -11.64 11.58
C ARG A 114 18.60 -12.70 10.50
N SER A 115 19.42 -13.72 10.76
CA SER A 115 19.65 -14.83 9.83
C SER A 115 18.36 -15.60 9.51
N ALA A 116 17.50 -15.82 10.51
CA ALA A 116 16.21 -16.49 10.34
C ALA A 116 15.21 -15.67 9.50
N PHE A 117 15.31 -14.33 9.54
CA PHE A 117 14.43 -13.43 8.78
C PHE A 117 14.89 -13.20 7.33
N ARG A 118 16.09 -13.67 6.92
CA ARG A 118 16.65 -13.43 5.57
C ARG A 118 15.79 -14.02 4.44
N THR A 119 15.11 -15.13 4.69
CA THR A 119 14.27 -15.81 3.69
C THR A 119 12.83 -15.30 3.66
N LEU A 120 12.41 -14.48 4.63
CA LEU A 120 11.04 -13.97 4.69
C LEU A 120 10.60 -13.19 3.45
N PRO A 121 11.41 -12.36 2.79
CA PRO A 121 10.97 -11.69 1.58
C PRO A 121 10.59 -12.67 0.48
N LEU A 122 11.33 -13.79 0.35
CA LEU A 122 11.01 -14.84 -0.61
C LEU A 122 9.68 -15.52 -0.27
N LEU A 123 9.46 -15.87 1.00
CA LEU A 123 8.20 -16.45 1.46
C LEU A 123 7.03 -15.47 1.27
N ASN A 124 7.24 -14.19 1.58
CA ASN A 124 6.20 -13.17 1.47
C ASN A 124 5.84 -12.89 0.00
N LEU A 125 6.82 -12.89 -0.91
CA LEU A 125 6.56 -12.83 -2.35
C LEU A 125 5.81 -14.07 -2.84
N ALA A 126 6.14 -15.27 -2.34
CA ALA A 126 5.45 -16.50 -2.72
C ALA A 126 4.00 -16.52 -2.24
N PHE A 127 3.75 -16.21 -0.95
CA PHE A 127 2.40 -16.19 -0.38
C PHE A 127 1.58 -15.01 -0.89
N GLY A 128 2.13 -13.80 -0.86
CA GLY A 128 1.47 -12.59 -1.34
C GLY A 128 1.20 -12.65 -2.84
N GLY A 129 2.17 -13.10 -3.63
CA GLY A 129 2.02 -13.30 -5.07
C GLY A 129 1.02 -14.40 -5.39
N GLY A 130 1.08 -15.53 -4.67
CA GLY A 130 0.10 -16.61 -4.79
C GLY A 130 -1.33 -16.16 -4.48
N LEU A 131 -1.51 -15.35 -3.42
CA LEU A 131 -2.80 -14.74 -3.11
C LEU A 131 -3.27 -13.82 -4.23
N LEU A 132 -2.43 -12.87 -4.68
CA LEU A 132 -2.80 -11.96 -5.78
C LEU A 132 -3.17 -12.72 -7.05
N LEU A 133 -2.45 -13.78 -7.41
CA LEU A 133 -2.78 -14.64 -8.54
C LEU A 133 -4.12 -15.37 -8.37
N LEU A 134 -4.41 -15.89 -7.17
CA LEU A 134 -5.70 -16.50 -6.85
C LEU A 134 -6.83 -15.48 -7.03
N LEU A 135 -6.66 -14.28 -6.45
CA LEU A 135 -7.65 -13.22 -6.55
C LEU A 135 -7.86 -12.79 -7.99
N TRP A 136 -6.78 -12.67 -8.77
CA TRP A 136 -6.85 -12.31 -10.18
C TRP A 136 -7.74 -13.29 -10.96
N LYS A 137 -7.56 -14.59 -10.71
CA LYS A 137 -8.39 -15.63 -11.34
C LYS A 137 -9.85 -15.54 -10.92
N LEU A 138 -10.13 -15.19 -9.66
CA LEU A 138 -11.49 -15.05 -9.15
C LEU A 138 -12.21 -13.81 -9.70
N THR A 139 -11.47 -12.75 -10.03
CA THR A 139 -12.04 -11.50 -10.55
C THR A 139 -12.06 -11.41 -12.09
N ALA A 140 -11.36 -12.32 -12.78
CA ALA A 140 -11.27 -12.34 -14.25
C ALA A 140 -12.24 -13.33 -14.94
N GLY A 141 -13.04 -14.06 -14.16
CA GLY A 141 -14.11 -14.94 -14.65
C GLY A 141 -15.48 -14.33 -14.40
#